data_AF-A0A7M2YV67-F1
#
_entry.id   AF-A0A7M2YV67-F1
#
_cell.length_a   1.000
_cell.length_b   1.000
_cell.length_c   1.000
_cell.angle_alpha   90.00
_cell.angle_beta   90.00
_cell.angle_gamma   90.00
#
_symmetry.space_group_name_H-M   'P 1'
#
loop_
_entity.id
_entity.type
_entity.pdbx_description
1 polymer ?
#
loop_
_entity_poly.entity_id
_entity_poly.type
_entity_poly.pdbx_seq_one_letter_code
_entity_poly.pdbx_strand_id
1 'polypeptide(L)'
;MPIIDQRHMCGASVHATVGDVEVFWDAYLAERGLQPFEAGVVLPAYVSDGRWVADCVRCASGVACWPENPRGCCLACGAVYTVVFPPAADIARAERVLDARPAGAANWRPDLGEDVADLKVENLVRAVPLEPAFEL
;
A
#
# COMPACT_ATOMS: atom_id res chain seq x y z
N MET A 1 2.64 0.81 -14.64
CA MET A 1 1.46 0.07 -14.13
C MET A 1 1.03 0.73 -12.83
N PRO A 2 -0.26 1.04 -12.62
CA PRO A 2 -0.69 1.71 -11.40
C PRO A 2 -0.32 0.88 -10.16
N ILE A 3 0.01 1.56 -9.07
CA ILE A 3 0.23 0.91 -7.77
C ILE A 3 -1.07 0.22 -7.37
N ILE A 4 -0.94 -1.05 -7.01
CA ILE A 4 -2.04 -1.90 -6.57
C ILE A 4 -2.31 -1.58 -5.09
N ASP A 5 -3.57 -1.46 -4.73
CA ASP A 5 -4.01 -1.20 -3.36
C ASP A 5 -4.90 -2.33 -2.84
N GLN A 6 -5.38 -2.15 -1.62
CA GLN A 6 -6.29 -3.05 -0.92
C GLN A 6 -7.49 -3.51 -1.74
N ARG A 7 -8.05 -2.67 -2.64
CA ARG A 7 -9.20 -3.03 -3.48
C ARG A 7 -8.92 -4.21 -4.40
N HIS A 8 -7.66 -4.37 -4.78
CA HIS A 8 -7.18 -5.35 -5.75
C HIS A 8 -6.43 -6.52 -5.10
N MET A 9 -6.12 -6.41 -3.80
CA MET A 9 -5.37 -7.43 -3.04
C MET A 9 -6.28 -8.33 -2.20
N CYS A 10 -7.47 -7.86 -1.85
CA CYS A 10 -8.39 -8.55 -0.95
C CYS A 10 -9.33 -9.53 -1.70
N GLY A 11 -8.78 -10.46 -2.48
CA GLY A 11 -9.53 -11.52 -3.16
C GLY A 11 -9.56 -11.44 -4.68
N ALA A 12 -10.45 -12.21 -5.32
CA ALA A 12 -10.57 -12.31 -6.78
C ALA A 12 -11.41 -11.18 -7.42
N SER A 13 -12.07 -10.36 -6.60
CA SER A 13 -12.91 -9.25 -7.04
C SER A 13 -12.25 -7.92 -6.71
N VAL A 14 -12.43 -6.92 -7.57
CA VAL A 14 -12.08 -5.54 -7.26
C VAL A 14 -13.17 -4.93 -6.39
N HIS A 15 -12.80 -4.46 -5.21
CA HIS A 15 -13.73 -3.79 -4.29
C HIS A 15 -13.91 -2.33 -4.68
N ALA A 16 -15.16 -1.87 -4.83
CA ALA A 16 -15.43 -0.51 -5.30
C ALA A 16 -15.36 0.52 -4.17
N THR A 17 -15.67 0.10 -2.94
CA THR A 17 -15.79 1.00 -1.78
C THR A 17 -15.02 0.47 -0.57
N VAL A 18 -14.77 1.35 0.40
CA VAL A 18 -14.20 0.97 1.71
C VAL A 18 -15.09 -0.07 2.39
N GLY A 19 -16.42 0.10 2.33
CA GLY A 19 -17.37 -0.84 2.90
C GLY A 19 -17.26 -2.25 2.31
N ASP A 20 -17.08 -2.36 0.99
CA ASP A 20 -16.92 -3.67 0.33
C ASP A 20 -15.69 -4.41 0.84
N VAL A 21 -14.58 -3.68 1.03
CA VAL A 21 -13.34 -4.23 1.55
C VAL A 21 -13.51 -4.71 3.00
N GLU A 22 -14.19 -3.93 3.85
CA GLU A 22 -14.43 -4.31 5.25
C GLU A 22 -15.34 -5.55 5.36
N VAL A 23 -16.39 -5.62 4.54
CA VAL A 23 -17.25 -6.82 4.43
C VAL A 23 -16.43 -8.04 4.00
N PHE A 24 -15.48 -7.86 3.07
CA PHE A 24 -14.58 -8.94 2.71
C PHE A 24 -13.69 -9.39 3.87
N TRP A 25 -13.18 -8.48 4.70
CA TRP A 25 -12.38 -8.87 5.88
C TRP A 25 -13.19 -9.77 6.83
N ASP A 26 -14.43 -9.38 7.12
CA ASP A 26 -15.33 -10.17 7.98
C ASP A 26 -15.53 -11.57 7.42
N ALA A 27 -15.88 -11.68 6.14
CA ALA A 27 -16.10 -12.97 5.49
C ALA A 27 -14.83 -13.84 5.46
N TYR A 28 -13.69 -13.27 5.05
CA TYR A 28 -12.42 -13.98 4.94
C TYR A 28 -11.94 -14.50 6.30
N LEU A 29 -12.09 -13.69 7.36
CA LEU A 29 -11.70 -14.08 8.72
C LEU A 29 -12.66 -15.13 9.29
N ALA A 30 -13.97 -14.99 9.05
CA ALA A 30 -14.98 -15.94 9.52
C ALA A 30 -14.76 -17.35 8.96
N GLU A 31 -14.41 -17.48 7.68
CA GLU A 31 -14.04 -18.77 7.05
C GLU A 31 -12.84 -19.45 7.73
N ARG A 32 -12.02 -18.67 8.45
CA ARG A 32 -10.82 -19.12 9.17
C ARG A 32 -11.05 -19.25 10.68
N GLY A 33 -12.28 -19.09 11.15
CA GLY A 33 -12.60 -19.11 12.58
C GLY A 33 -12.03 -17.91 13.36
N LEU A 34 -11.75 -16.81 12.67
CA LEU A 34 -11.25 -15.56 13.24
C LEU A 34 -12.33 -14.49 13.16
N GLN A 35 -12.16 -13.43 13.95
CA GLN A 35 -12.97 -12.22 13.91
C GLN A 35 -12.03 -11.01 13.92
N PRO A 36 -12.37 -9.91 13.21
CA PRO A 36 -11.58 -8.71 13.30
C PRO A 36 -11.66 -8.11 14.71
N PHE A 37 -10.57 -7.52 15.16
CA PHE A 37 -10.51 -6.80 16.43
C PHE A 37 -9.61 -5.58 16.29
N GLU A 38 -9.98 -4.48 16.97
CA GLU A 38 -9.20 -3.25 16.96
C GLU A 38 -7.91 -3.43 17.75
N ALA A 39 -6.76 -3.17 17.11
CA ALA A 39 -5.45 -3.26 17.75
C ALA A 39 -5.08 -2.00 18.54
N GLY A 40 -5.71 -0.85 18.24
CA GLY A 40 -5.37 0.44 18.86
C GLY A 40 -3.97 0.94 18.50
N VAL A 41 -3.42 0.50 17.36
CA VAL A 41 -2.07 0.84 16.89
C VAL A 41 -2.16 1.46 15.49
N VAL A 42 -1.30 2.44 15.24
CA VAL A 42 -1.14 3.10 13.94
C VAL A 42 -0.01 2.43 13.17
N LEU A 43 -0.25 2.09 11.90
CA LEU A 43 0.76 1.54 10.98
C LEU A 43 1.09 2.55 9.88
N PRO A 44 2.38 2.83 9.62
CA PRO A 44 2.77 3.58 8.44
C PRO A 44 2.71 2.69 7.20
N ALA A 45 2.02 3.16 6.15
CA ALA A 45 1.97 2.47 4.88
C ALA A 45 3.21 2.78 4.02
N TYR A 46 3.59 1.82 3.19
CA TYR A 46 4.67 1.91 2.23
C TYR A 46 4.32 1.15 0.94
N VAL A 47 5.13 1.33 -0.11
CA VAL A 47 4.95 0.60 -1.37
C VAL A 47 5.99 -0.50 -1.48
N SER A 48 5.54 -1.73 -1.68
CA SER A 48 6.39 -2.90 -1.93
C SER A 48 5.91 -3.66 -3.15
N ASP A 49 6.80 -3.93 -4.10
CA ASP A 49 6.50 -4.62 -5.35
C ASP A 49 5.25 -4.07 -6.05
N GLY A 50 5.12 -2.73 -6.07
CA GLY A 50 4.00 -2.02 -6.67
C GLY A 50 2.69 -2.17 -5.90
N ARG A 51 2.74 -2.46 -4.59
CA ARG A 51 1.56 -2.60 -3.72
C ARG A 51 1.63 -1.71 -2.50
N TRP A 52 0.54 -1.03 -2.17
CA TRP A 52 0.39 -0.37 -0.87
C TRP A 52 0.19 -1.39 0.24
N VAL A 53 1.12 -1.42 1.18
CA VAL A 53 1.14 -2.36 2.30
C VAL A 53 1.60 -1.69 3.60
N ALA A 54 1.36 -2.36 4.71
CA ALA A 54 1.97 -2.08 6.01
C ALA A 54 2.30 -3.41 6.73
N ASP A 55 3.12 -3.35 7.77
CA ASP A 55 3.54 -4.54 8.51
C ASP A 55 2.71 -4.75 9.77
N CYS A 56 2.05 -5.92 9.89
CA CYS A 56 1.33 -6.29 11.10
C CYS A 56 2.31 -6.52 12.26
N VAL A 57 2.30 -5.63 13.25
CA VAL A 57 3.19 -5.73 14.43
C VAL A 57 2.92 -6.94 15.33
N ARG A 58 1.79 -7.64 15.16
CA ARG A 58 1.44 -8.83 15.96
C ARG A 58 1.96 -10.15 15.38
N CYS A 59 1.94 -10.31 14.06
CA CYS A 59 2.26 -11.58 13.39
C CYS A 59 3.19 -11.44 12.20
N ALA A 60 3.77 -10.25 11.98
CA ALA A 60 4.71 -9.92 10.91
C ALA A 60 4.19 -10.19 9.48
N SER A 61 2.87 -10.37 9.31
CA SER A 61 2.25 -10.51 7.99
C SER A 61 1.98 -9.14 7.37
N GLY A 62 1.94 -9.07 6.04
CA GLY A 62 1.54 -7.86 5.33
C GLY A 62 0.05 -7.53 5.56
N VAL A 63 -0.23 -6.24 5.66
CA VAL A 63 -1.57 -5.64 5.67
C VAL A 63 -1.72 -4.88 4.36
N ALA A 64 -2.72 -5.24 3.54
CA ALA A 64 -3.01 -4.50 2.33
C ALA A 64 -3.59 -3.13 2.69
N CYS A 65 -3.16 -2.07 2.01
CA CYS A 65 -3.48 -0.68 2.33
C CYS A 65 -4.05 0.05 1.11
N TRP A 66 -4.85 1.09 1.34
CA TRP A 66 -5.46 1.93 0.31
C TRP A 66 -5.56 3.36 0.86
N PRO A 67 -4.95 4.40 0.21
CA PRO A 67 -4.93 5.75 0.76
C PRO A 67 -6.29 6.34 1.17
N GLU A 68 -7.38 5.95 0.50
CA GLU A 68 -8.74 6.36 0.81
C GLU A 68 -9.41 5.52 1.92
N ASN A 69 -8.80 4.40 2.32
CA ASN A 69 -9.18 3.63 3.49
C ASN A 69 -8.18 3.84 4.65
N PRO A 70 -8.53 4.60 5.70
CA PRO A 70 -7.66 4.81 6.85
C PRO A 70 -7.53 3.58 7.75
N ARG A 71 -8.13 2.43 7.37
CA ARG A 71 -8.09 1.17 8.11
C ARG A 71 -7.40 0.07 7.30
N GLY A 72 -6.69 -0.80 8.00
CA GLY A 72 -6.06 -1.98 7.43
C GLY A 72 -6.28 -3.19 8.32
N CYS A 73 -6.74 -4.30 7.74
CA CYS A 73 -6.93 -5.55 8.46
C CYS A 73 -5.87 -6.57 8.11
N CYS A 74 -5.23 -7.14 9.13
CA CYS A 74 -4.35 -8.28 8.97
C CYS A 74 -5.18 -9.56 8.82
N LEU A 75 -5.32 -10.04 7.59
CA LEU A 75 -6.08 -11.26 7.26
C LEU A 75 -5.47 -12.56 7.84
N ALA A 76 -4.25 -12.50 8.38
CA ALA A 76 -3.62 -13.64 9.04
C ALA A 76 -4.06 -13.81 10.50
N CYS A 77 -4.28 -12.70 11.24
CA CYS A 77 -4.54 -12.75 12.67
C CYS A 77 -5.81 -12.00 13.13
N GLY A 78 -6.45 -11.22 12.25
CA GLY A 78 -7.67 -10.45 12.53
C GLY A 78 -7.44 -9.05 13.11
N ALA A 79 -6.19 -8.61 13.31
CA ALA A 79 -5.94 -7.27 13.86
C ALA A 79 -6.32 -6.17 12.84
N VAL A 80 -7.13 -5.21 13.27
CA VAL A 80 -7.49 -4.00 12.52
C VAL A 80 -6.69 -2.82 13.08
N TYR A 81 -6.08 -2.06 12.17
CA TYR A 81 -5.19 -0.96 12.47
C TYR A 81 -5.68 0.33 11.84
N THR A 82 -5.31 1.47 12.42
CA THR A 82 -5.30 2.74 11.70
C THR A 82 -4.07 2.79 10.80
N VAL A 83 -4.25 3.14 9.54
CA VAL A 83 -3.16 3.25 8.57
C VAL A 83 -2.94 4.72 8.25
N VAL A 84 -1.68 5.16 8.29
CA VAL A 84 -1.29 6.51 7.87
C VAL A 84 -0.48 6.44 6.59
N PHE A 85 -0.74 7.41 5.72
CA PHE A 85 -0.08 7.55 4.43
C PHE A 85 0.67 8.90 4.37
N PRO A 86 1.67 9.02 3.48
CA PRO A 86 2.23 10.31 3.13
C PRO A 86 1.17 11.30 2.61
N PRO A 87 1.46 12.61 2.56
CA PRO A 87 0.56 13.58 1.96
C PRO A 87 0.18 13.20 0.51
N ALA A 88 -1.07 13.44 0.13
CA ALA A 88 -1.58 13.08 -1.20
C ALA A 88 -0.73 13.64 -2.36
N ALA A 89 -0.15 14.83 -2.18
CA ALA A 89 0.76 15.43 -3.16
C ALA A 89 2.03 14.59 -3.36
N ASP A 90 2.56 13.99 -2.30
CA ASP A 90 3.76 13.16 -2.36
C ASP A 90 3.44 11.76 -2.91
N ILE A 91 2.29 11.19 -2.55
CA ILE A 91 1.78 9.95 -3.16
C ILE A 91 1.71 10.11 -4.69
N ALA A 92 1.02 11.15 -5.17
CA ALA A 92 0.87 11.38 -6.60
C ALA A 92 2.22 11.58 -7.32
N ARG A 93 3.21 12.18 -6.64
CA ARG A 93 4.56 12.34 -7.19
C ARG A 93 5.33 11.02 -7.21
N ALA A 94 5.26 10.23 -6.14
CA ALA A 94 5.91 8.93 -6.06
C ALA A 94 5.32 7.97 -7.10
N GLU A 95 3.98 7.93 -7.24
CA GLU A 95 3.29 7.09 -8.23
C GLU A 95 3.79 7.34 -9.65
N ARG A 96 3.98 8.61 -10.05
CA ARG A 96 4.57 8.93 -11.37
C ARG A 96 5.98 8.38 -11.54
N VAL A 97 6.82 8.48 -10.50
CA VAL A 97 8.20 7.99 -10.54
C VAL A 97 8.23 6.45 -10.58
N LEU A 98 7.29 5.80 -9.89
CA LEU A 98 7.18 4.35 -9.80
C LEU A 98 6.51 3.72 -11.02
N ASP A 99 5.64 4.44 -11.74
CA ASP A 99 4.94 3.93 -12.93
C ASP A 99 5.90 3.54 -14.07
N ALA A 100 7.07 4.19 -14.12
CA ALA A 100 8.17 3.89 -15.02
C ALA A 100 8.92 2.58 -14.68
N ARG A 101 8.65 1.97 -13.53
CA ARG A 101 9.33 0.76 -13.05
C ARG A 101 8.47 -0.50 -13.30
N PRO A 102 9.10 -1.66 -13.57
CA PRO A 102 8.41 -2.94 -13.43
C PRO A 102 7.88 -3.11 -12.00
N ALA A 103 6.76 -3.82 -11.84
CA ALA A 103 6.08 -3.99 -10.55
C ALA A 103 7.02 -4.42 -9.40
N GLY A 104 7.85 -5.44 -9.63
CA GLY A 104 8.81 -5.96 -8.62
C GLY A 104 9.99 -5.03 -8.33
N ALA A 105 10.07 -3.86 -8.96
CA ALA A 105 11.04 -2.81 -8.68
C ALA A 105 10.37 -1.51 -8.19
N ALA A 106 9.03 -1.48 -8.11
CA ALA A 106 8.26 -0.34 -7.65
C ALA A 106 8.14 -0.36 -6.12
N ASN A 107 9.25 -0.02 -5.45
CA ASN A 107 9.33 0.08 -3.99
C ASN A 107 9.49 1.54 -3.58
N TRP A 108 8.87 1.92 -2.47
CA TRP A 108 9.03 3.22 -1.82
C TRP A 108 8.77 3.08 -0.32
N ARG A 109 9.69 3.56 0.51
CA ARG A 109 9.74 3.39 1.97
C ARG A 109 9.59 4.73 2.73
N PRO A 110 8.46 5.44 2.59
CA PRO A 110 8.23 6.67 3.34
C PRO A 110 8.10 6.41 4.86
N ASP A 111 7.78 5.18 5.25
CA ASP A 111 7.81 4.70 6.63
C ASP A 111 9.22 4.75 7.26
N LEU A 112 10.26 4.71 6.42
CA LEU A 112 11.67 4.84 6.81
C LEU A 112 12.27 6.22 6.51
N GLY A 113 11.42 7.19 6.12
CA GLY A 113 11.85 8.54 5.78
C GLY A 113 12.34 8.73 4.35
N GLU A 114 12.15 7.75 3.46
CA GLU A 114 12.44 7.93 2.03
C GLU A 114 11.48 8.94 1.39
N ASP A 115 12.02 9.95 0.71
CA ASP A 115 11.22 10.92 -0.01
C ASP A 115 11.17 10.66 -1.52
N VAL A 116 10.47 11.51 -2.26
CA VAL A 116 10.34 11.38 -3.72
C VAL A 116 11.66 11.68 -4.45
N ALA A 117 12.53 12.51 -3.88
CA ALA A 117 13.83 12.81 -4.46
C ALA A 117 14.74 11.57 -4.41
N ASP A 118 14.68 10.80 -3.33
CA ASP A 118 15.40 9.51 -3.21
C ASP A 118 15.01 8.54 -4.34
N LEU A 119 13.71 8.39 -4.63
CA LEU A 119 13.22 7.56 -5.75
C LEU A 119 13.78 8.00 -7.11
N LYS A 120 13.91 9.32 -7.33
CA LYS A 120 14.45 9.86 -8.58
C LYS A 120 15.95 9.59 -8.69
N VAL A 121 16.69 9.73 -7.59
CA VAL A 121 18.11 9.38 -7.53
C VAL A 121 18.30 7.89 -7.80
N GLU A 122 17.47 7.03 -7.22
CA GLU A 122 17.51 5.59 -7.47
C GLU A 122 17.26 5.26 -8.96
N ASN A 123 16.29 5.92 -9.60
CA ASN A 123 16.02 5.73 -11.03
C ASN A 123 17.23 6.11 -11.91
N LEU A 124 17.93 7.20 -11.58
CA LEU A 124 19.15 7.62 -12.27
C LEU A 124 20.25 6.56 -12.17
N VAL A 125 20.46 5.99 -10.97
CA VAL A 125 21.46 4.93 -10.75
C VAL A 125 21.10 3.64 -11.50
N ARG A 126 19.82 3.30 -11.56
CA ARG A 126 19.32 2.07 -12.21
C ARG A 126 19.17 2.20 -13.73
N ALA A 127 19.51 3.34 -14.33
CA ALA A 127 19.30 3.66 -15.74
C ALA A 127 17.85 3.42 -16.20
N VAL A 128 16.87 3.58 -15.30
CA VAL A 128 15.46 3.58 -15.64
C VAL A 128 15.20 4.88 -16.41
N PRO A 129 14.61 4.84 -17.62
CA PRO A 129 14.30 6.06 -18.35
C PRO A 129 13.43 6.98 -17.48
N LEU A 130 13.95 8.15 -17.12
CA LEU A 130 13.12 9.22 -16.57
C LEU A 130 12.17 9.68 -17.67
N GLU A 131 10.93 10.04 -17.32
CA GLU A 131 9.90 10.46 -18.27
C GLU A 131 10.41 11.46 -19.33
N PRO A 132 9.84 11.48 -20.55
CA PRO A 132 10.15 12.54 -21.49
C PRO A 132 9.75 13.88 -20.86
N ALA A 133 10.72 14.78 -20.77
CA ALA A 133 10.51 16.13 -20.25
C ALA A 133 9.37 16.81 -21.02
N PHE A 134 8.27 17.12 -20.34
CA PHE A 134 7.29 18.05 -20.89
C PHE A 134 7.80 19.46 -20.59
N GLU A 135 8.22 20.15 -21.65
CA GLU A 135 8.46 21.60 -21.66
C GLU A 135 7.17 22.32 -21.21
N LEU A 136 7.34 23.30 -20.31
CA LEU A 136 6.31 24.24 -19.89
C LEU A 136 5.98 25.23 -21.00
#